data_AF-A0A5J4VLK5-F1
#
_entry.id   AF-A0A5J4VLK5-F1
#
_cell.length_a   1.000
_cell.length_b   1.000
_cell.length_c   1.000
_cell.angle_alpha   90.00
_cell.angle_beta   90.00
_cell.angle_gamma   90.00
#
_symmetry.space_group_name_H-M   'P 1'
#
loop_
_entity.id
_entity.type
_entity.pdbx_description
1 polymer ?
#
loop_
_entity_poly.entity_id
_entity_poly.type
_entity_poly.pdbx_seq_one_letter_code
_entity_poly.pdbx_strand_id
1 'polypeptide(L)'
;MIKLSNDPVTTPCVADGDPKTVPCLCAADAEPDGCTCTDTVHPQTCVCDPDITAAFTGVACLATKICTAYNQPGGCSCAPITDTTAIYANAKCEADKLFMAKPVCTETVLVDCRCTEAQQPSGCECPPDDVLDSTYTKTKCEADTGGGSGPTPGTDIGDCTSETLPDEGCICVKDFHPKDCTCPDTAEKLKDLTKEVCACLDTGDLRDECKEEQPDTPVMPAACVDETVPVGGCKCVKEFQPKGCTCPTEPKELEFIEKEICECPKEEDKVKWDADPRTKKGGICSAGSMRIKWAVIASALLIPALALW
;
A
#
# COMPACT_ATOMS: atom_id res chain seq x y z
N MET A 1 -55.51 9.68 17.62
CA MET A 1 -55.42 8.86 16.39
C MET A 1 -55.50 9.80 15.20
N ILE A 2 -54.34 10.27 14.73
CA ILE A 2 -54.24 11.04 13.49
C ILE A 2 -54.34 10.00 12.37
N LYS A 3 -55.31 10.16 11.46
CA LYS A 3 -55.40 9.29 10.29
C LYS A 3 -54.17 9.52 9.42
N LEU A 4 -53.38 8.48 9.19
CA LEU A 4 -52.47 8.40 8.05
C LEU A 4 -53.36 8.36 6.80
N SER A 5 -53.54 9.51 6.14
CA SER A 5 -54.07 9.53 4.78
C SER A 5 -52.94 9.04 3.88
N ASN A 6 -53.06 7.83 3.34
CA ASN A 6 -52.20 7.30 2.29
C ASN A 6 -52.56 7.92 0.92
N ASP A 7 -52.98 9.18 0.90
CA ASP A 7 -53.31 9.87 -0.34
C ASP A 7 -52.00 10.41 -0.93
N PRO A 8 -51.72 10.14 -2.22
CA PRO A 8 -50.50 10.61 -2.86
C PRO A 8 -50.43 12.14 -2.78
N VAL A 9 -49.27 12.65 -2.38
CA VAL A 9 -49.01 14.09 -2.32
C VAL A 9 -48.90 14.62 -3.75
N THR A 10 -49.89 15.38 -4.21
CA THR A 10 -49.92 15.90 -5.60
C THR A 10 -49.70 17.40 -5.70
N THR A 11 -49.71 18.12 -4.57
CA THR A 11 -49.76 19.59 -4.57
C THR A 11 -48.38 20.18 -4.28
N PRO A 12 -47.87 21.13 -5.09
CA PRO A 12 -46.60 21.80 -4.85
C PRO A 12 -46.64 22.65 -3.59
N CYS A 13 -45.48 22.80 -2.96
CA CYS A 13 -45.31 23.66 -1.82
C CYS A 13 -45.45 25.14 -2.22
N VAL A 14 -46.36 25.88 -1.60
CA VAL A 14 -46.43 27.36 -1.68
C VAL A 14 -45.37 28.00 -0.77
N ALA A 15 -44.80 29.14 -1.18
CA ALA A 15 -43.69 29.85 -0.53
C ALA A 15 -44.03 30.53 0.82
N ASP A 16 -45.29 30.56 1.23
CA ASP A 16 -45.73 31.30 2.42
C ASP A 16 -45.46 30.53 3.72
N GLY A 17 -44.30 30.82 4.34
CA GLY A 17 -44.07 31.10 5.76
C GLY A 17 -44.60 30.23 6.92
N ASP A 18 -45.51 29.28 6.71
CA ASP A 18 -46.07 28.45 7.77
C ASP A 18 -45.43 27.04 7.81
N PRO A 19 -45.13 26.48 8.99
CA PRO A 19 -44.74 25.08 9.12
C PRO A 19 -45.88 24.21 8.63
N LYS A 20 -45.69 23.58 7.46
CA LYS A 20 -46.77 22.85 6.79
C LYS A 20 -47.11 21.62 7.60
N THR A 21 -48.29 21.68 8.21
CA THR A 21 -48.97 20.53 8.80
C THR A 21 -49.46 19.53 7.74
N VAL A 22 -49.34 19.87 6.45
CA VAL A 22 -49.77 19.08 5.30
C VAL A 22 -48.57 18.78 4.38
N PRO A 23 -48.30 17.50 4.05
CA PRO A 23 -47.29 17.12 3.07
C PRO A 23 -47.48 17.81 1.71
N CYS A 24 -46.39 18.27 1.06
CA CYS A 24 -46.41 18.91 -0.27
C CYS A 24 -45.16 18.56 -1.10
N LEU A 25 -45.23 18.71 -2.43
CA LEU A 25 -44.12 18.47 -3.36
C LEU A 25 -43.16 19.66 -3.41
N CYS A 26 -41.85 19.41 -3.44
CA CYS A 26 -40.84 20.47 -3.58
C CYS A 26 -41.01 21.26 -4.89
N ALA A 27 -40.85 22.58 -4.84
CA ALA A 27 -40.92 23.49 -5.99
C ALA A 27 -39.69 24.41 -6.01
N ALA A 28 -39.25 24.83 -7.20
CA ALA A 28 -37.99 25.56 -7.38
C ALA A 28 -37.96 26.94 -6.71
N ASP A 29 -39.14 27.52 -6.46
CA ASP A 29 -39.38 28.82 -5.85
C ASP A 29 -39.86 28.73 -4.38
N ALA A 30 -40.06 27.52 -3.87
CA ALA A 30 -40.48 27.24 -2.51
C ALA A 30 -39.81 25.95 -2.02
N GLU A 31 -38.68 26.12 -1.33
CA GLU A 31 -37.92 25.04 -0.68
C GLU A 31 -38.16 25.06 0.83
N PRO A 32 -39.33 24.62 1.34
CA PRO A 32 -39.43 24.34 2.76
C PRO A 32 -38.65 23.05 3.07
N ASP A 33 -37.89 23.06 4.16
CA ASP A 33 -37.34 21.84 4.75
C ASP A 33 -38.47 20.81 4.93
N GLY A 34 -38.23 19.58 4.47
CA GLY A 34 -39.19 18.48 4.62
C GLY A 34 -40.28 18.34 3.55
N CYS A 35 -40.20 19.05 2.42
CA CYS A 35 -41.07 18.77 1.25
C CYS A 35 -40.78 17.39 0.64
N THR A 36 -41.74 16.79 -0.07
CA THR A 36 -41.54 15.54 -0.81
C THR A 36 -40.81 15.80 -2.12
N CYS A 37 -39.71 15.09 -2.37
CA CYS A 37 -38.86 15.29 -3.55
C CYS A 37 -39.60 15.02 -4.87
N THR A 38 -39.23 15.75 -5.93
CA THR A 38 -39.66 15.49 -7.32
C THR A 38 -38.45 15.19 -8.20
N ASP A 39 -38.65 14.69 -9.42
CA ASP A 39 -37.55 14.48 -10.39
C ASP A 39 -36.82 15.77 -10.80
N THR A 40 -37.50 16.90 -10.67
CA THR A 40 -37.02 18.21 -11.11
C THR A 40 -36.47 19.05 -9.95
N VAL A 41 -37.01 18.86 -8.74
CA VAL A 41 -36.63 19.60 -7.52
C VAL A 41 -36.48 18.62 -6.36
N HIS A 42 -35.23 18.34 -6.00
CA HIS A 42 -34.88 17.36 -4.96
C HIS A 42 -33.68 17.83 -4.11
N PRO A 43 -33.85 18.90 -3.30
CA PRO A 43 -32.78 19.38 -2.40
C PRO A 43 -32.41 18.31 -1.38
N GLN A 44 -31.26 18.46 -0.71
CA GLN A 44 -30.79 17.44 0.24
C GLN A 44 -31.77 17.22 1.40
N THR A 45 -32.54 18.25 1.81
CA THR A 45 -33.49 18.19 2.93
C THR A 45 -34.90 17.69 2.56
N CYS A 46 -35.19 17.41 1.30
CA CYS A 46 -36.50 16.86 0.92
C CYS A 46 -36.68 15.40 1.37
N VAL A 47 -37.91 14.96 1.60
CA VAL A 47 -38.28 13.60 1.98
C VAL A 47 -38.51 12.75 0.74
N CYS A 48 -37.87 11.58 0.68
CA CYS A 48 -38.14 10.58 -0.35
C CYS A 48 -39.35 9.73 0.07
N ASP A 49 -40.42 9.80 -0.70
CA ASP A 49 -41.65 9.04 -0.47
C ASP A 49 -41.59 7.69 -1.22
N PRO A 50 -41.63 6.54 -0.52
CA PRO A 50 -41.60 5.22 -1.16
C PRO A 50 -42.94 4.85 -1.83
N ASP A 51 -44.05 5.49 -1.44
CA ASP A 51 -45.41 5.16 -1.89
C ASP A 51 -45.87 6.00 -3.09
N ILE A 52 -45.07 6.99 -3.50
CA ILE A 52 -45.32 7.75 -4.73
C ILE A 52 -45.07 6.85 -5.95
N THR A 53 -46.14 6.61 -6.69
CA THR A 53 -46.15 5.89 -7.98
C THR A 53 -45.73 6.76 -9.18
N ALA A 54 -45.19 7.95 -8.93
CA ALA A 54 -44.73 8.88 -9.96
C ALA A 54 -43.36 8.50 -10.55
N ALA A 55 -42.95 9.22 -11.60
CA ALA A 55 -41.71 9.03 -12.35
C ALA A 55 -40.41 9.06 -11.50
N PHE A 56 -40.47 9.61 -10.28
CA PHE A 56 -39.38 9.62 -9.32
C PHE A 56 -39.65 8.67 -8.16
N THR A 57 -39.33 7.40 -8.37
CA THR A 57 -39.50 6.36 -7.34
C THR A 57 -38.69 6.68 -6.08
N GLY A 58 -39.13 6.18 -4.91
CA GLY A 58 -38.38 6.34 -3.67
C GLY A 58 -36.91 5.91 -3.78
N VAL A 59 -36.60 4.84 -4.53
CA VAL A 59 -35.22 4.39 -4.78
C VAL A 59 -34.43 5.40 -5.61
N ALA A 60 -35.01 5.93 -6.68
CA ALA A 60 -34.37 6.96 -7.49
C ALA A 60 -34.13 8.24 -6.68
N CYS A 61 -35.07 8.60 -5.81
CA CYS A 61 -34.94 9.72 -4.88
C CYS A 61 -33.78 9.53 -3.92
N LEU A 62 -33.74 8.39 -3.23
CA LEU A 62 -32.67 8.10 -2.27
C LEU A 62 -31.29 8.11 -2.94
N ALA A 63 -31.19 7.63 -4.18
CA ALA A 63 -29.96 7.68 -4.96
C ALA A 63 -29.46 9.11 -5.26
N THR A 64 -30.33 10.13 -5.25
CA THR A 64 -29.90 11.54 -5.43
C THR A 64 -29.44 12.21 -4.12
N LYS A 65 -29.66 11.58 -2.97
CA LYS A 65 -29.21 12.11 -1.68
C LYS A 65 -27.73 11.91 -1.49
N ILE A 66 -27.06 12.88 -0.89
CA ILE A 66 -25.65 12.79 -0.51
C ILE A 66 -25.55 12.07 0.84
N CYS A 67 -24.68 11.07 0.93
CA CYS A 67 -24.42 10.37 2.18
C CYS A 67 -23.79 11.31 3.21
N THR A 68 -24.33 11.35 4.42
CA THR A 68 -23.75 12.06 5.58
C THR A 68 -23.02 11.11 6.53
N ALA A 69 -23.27 9.81 6.40
CA ALA A 69 -22.53 8.69 6.96
C ALA A 69 -22.72 7.47 6.05
N TYR A 70 -22.16 6.32 6.41
CA TYR A 70 -22.32 5.10 5.61
C TYR A 70 -23.80 4.78 5.39
N ASN A 71 -24.21 4.75 4.11
CA ASN A 71 -25.58 4.46 3.68
C ASN A 71 -26.65 5.26 4.45
N GLN A 72 -26.34 6.51 4.82
CA GLN A 72 -27.26 7.42 5.51
C GLN A 72 -27.45 8.71 4.69
N PRO A 73 -28.66 8.99 4.17
CA PRO A 73 -29.86 8.12 4.21
C PRO A 73 -29.67 6.84 3.39
N GLY A 74 -30.45 5.79 3.69
CA GLY A 74 -30.36 4.51 2.99
C GLY A 74 -30.45 4.68 1.47
N GLY A 75 -29.48 4.16 0.72
CA GLY A 75 -29.43 4.28 -0.74
C GLY A 75 -28.80 5.57 -1.28
N CYS A 76 -28.21 6.41 -0.43
CA CYS A 76 -27.52 7.64 -0.82
C CYS A 76 -26.33 7.43 -1.78
N SER A 77 -25.97 8.49 -2.50
CA SER A 77 -24.77 8.64 -3.31
C SER A 77 -23.66 9.39 -2.59
N CYS A 78 -22.40 9.14 -2.98
CA CYS A 78 -21.27 9.85 -2.40
C CYS A 78 -21.24 11.29 -2.91
N ALA A 79 -20.81 12.22 -2.05
CA ALA A 79 -20.67 13.62 -2.43
C ALA A 79 -19.70 13.77 -3.63
N PRO A 80 -19.85 14.79 -4.50
CA PRO A 80 -18.87 15.05 -5.56
C PRO A 80 -17.47 15.31 -4.99
N ILE A 81 -16.42 14.96 -5.74
CA ILE A 81 -15.02 15.21 -5.33
C ILE A 81 -14.75 16.71 -5.06
N THR A 82 -15.49 17.59 -5.74
CA THR A 82 -15.38 19.05 -5.60
C THR A 82 -16.07 19.61 -4.36
N ASP A 83 -16.91 18.82 -3.69
CA ASP A 83 -17.62 19.27 -2.49
C ASP A 83 -16.74 19.09 -1.25
N THR A 84 -16.05 20.15 -0.88
CA THR A 84 -15.21 20.19 0.33
C THR A 84 -16.00 20.41 1.61
N THR A 85 -17.33 20.58 1.52
CA THR A 85 -18.21 20.80 2.67
C THR A 85 -18.92 19.53 3.14
N ALA A 86 -18.81 18.45 2.37
CA ALA A 86 -19.37 17.15 2.73
C ALA A 86 -18.77 16.62 4.04
N ILE A 87 -19.65 16.31 5.00
CA ILE A 87 -19.27 15.75 6.31
C ILE A 87 -18.66 14.35 6.13
N TYR A 88 -19.16 13.59 5.16
CA TYR A 88 -18.66 12.27 4.78
C TYR A 88 -17.95 12.39 3.44
N ALA A 89 -16.62 12.50 3.50
CA ALA A 89 -15.80 12.78 2.33
C ALA A 89 -15.97 11.72 1.24
N ASN A 90 -15.98 12.15 -0.03
CA ASN A 90 -16.15 11.28 -1.20
C ASN A 90 -15.25 10.03 -1.15
N ALA A 91 -13.95 10.21 -0.91
CA ALA A 91 -12.99 9.11 -0.88
C ALA A 91 -13.33 8.04 0.18
N LYS A 92 -13.81 8.47 1.36
CA LYS A 92 -14.24 7.56 2.42
C LYS A 92 -15.53 6.85 2.03
N CYS A 93 -16.50 7.57 1.50
CA CYS A 93 -17.76 7.01 1.04
C CYS A 93 -17.59 5.93 -0.05
N GLU A 94 -16.74 6.18 -1.04
CA GLU A 94 -16.46 5.22 -2.11
C GLU A 94 -15.75 3.96 -1.58
N ALA A 95 -14.80 4.12 -0.66
CA ALA A 95 -14.11 3.00 -0.02
C ALA A 95 -15.08 2.12 0.79
N ASP A 96 -15.94 2.74 1.59
CA ASP A 96 -16.93 2.04 2.41
C ASP A 96 -17.97 1.32 1.53
N LYS A 97 -18.40 1.92 0.40
CA LYS A 97 -19.26 1.26 -0.59
C LYS A 97 -18.58 0.08 -1.27
N LEU A 98 -17.32 0.22 -1.65
CA LEU A 98 -16.54 -0.85 -2.25
C LEU A 98 -16.38 -2.03 -1.29
N PHE A 99 -16.07 -1.76 -0.03
CA PHE A 99 -16.01 -2.78 1.02
C PHE A 99 -17.35 -3.52 1.17
N MET A 100 -18.47 -2.78 1.19
CA MET A 100 -19.80 -3.38 1.33
C MET A 100 -20.33 -4.05 0.05
N ALA A 101 -19.63 -3.89 -1.07
CA ALA A 101 -19.87 -4.68 -2.28
C ALA A 101 -19.17 -6.05 -2.25
N LYS A 102 -18.15 -6.24 -1.40
CA LYS A 102 -17.47 -7.54 -1.25
C LYS A 102 -18.42 -8.61 -0.72
N PRO A 103 -18.34 -9.88 -1.16
CA PRO A 103 -19.15 -10.95 -0.61
C PRO A 103 -18.83 -11.17 0.88
N VAL A 104 -19.78 -11.71 1.63
CA VAL A 104 -19.51 -12.21 2.99
C VAL A 104 -18.69 -13.49 2.88
N CYS A 105 -17.64 -13.63 3.70
CA CYS A 105 -16.81 -14.83 3.69
C CYS A 105 -17.60 -16.07 4.10
N THR A 106 -17.35 -17.18 3.41
CA THR A 106 -17.95 -18.49 3.68
C THR A 106 -16.87 -19.56 3.60
N GLU A 107 -17.16 -20.80 3.99
CA GLU A 107 -16.21 -21.92 3.85
C GLU A 107 -15.68 -22.10 2.41
N THR A 108 -16.45 -21.67 1.41
CA THR A 108 -16.09 -21.73 -0.02
C THR A 108 -15.52 -20.44 -0.58
N VAL A 109 -15.61 -19.32 0.16
CA VAL A 109 -15.15 -17.99 -0.27
C VAL A 109 -14.28 -17.42 0.85
N LEU A 110 -12.97 -17.65 0.74
CA LEU A 110 -11.97 -17.31 1.76
C LEU A 110 -11.03 -16.15 1.36
N VAL A 111 -11.19 -15.59 0.17
CA VAL A 111 -10.37 -14.49 -0.34
C VAL A 111 -11.25 -13.35 -0.85
N ASP A 112 -10.79 -12.11 -0.65
CA ASP A 112 -11.47 -10.88 -1.08
C ASP A 112 -12.94 -10.79 -0.63
N CYS A 113 -13.18 -11.11 0.64
CA CYS A 113 -14.49 -11.16 1.25
C CYS A 113 -14.47 -10.43 2.60
N ARG A 114 -15.64 -9.97 3.05
CA ARG A 114 -15.78 -9.27 4.32
C ARG A 114 -16.19 -10.20 5.45
N CYS A 115 -15.70 -9.90 6.64
CA CYS A 115 -16.13 -10.59 7.86
C CYS A 115 -17.54 -10.15 8.29
N THR A 116 -18.25 -11.05 8.99
CA THR A 116 -19.48 -10.72 9.70
C THR A 116 -19.47 -11.38 11.08
N GLU A 117 -20.34 -10.95 11.99
CA GLU A 117 -20.46 -11.57 13.32
C GLU A 117 -20.78 -13.08 13.25
N ALA A 118 -21.42 -13.56 12.16
CA ALA A 118 -21.75 -14.96 11.99
C ALA A 118 -20.64 -15.80 11.32
N GLN A 119 -19.69 -15.17 10.62
CA GLN A 119 -18.70 -15.85 9.78
C GLN A 119 -17.35 -15.13 9.85
N GLN A 120 -16.41 -15.78 10.54
CA GLN A 120 -15.11 -15.23 10.93
C GLN A 120 -13.94 -16.17 10.54
N PRO A 121 -13.80 -16.55 9.26
CA PRO A 121 -12.62 -17.31 8.83
C PRO A 121 -11.37 -16.42 8.90
N SER A 122 -10.20 -17.04 9.11
CA SER A 122 -8.92 -16.37 8.99
C SER A 122 -8.73 -15.79 7.57
N GLY A 123 -8.29 -14.54 7.48
CA GLY A 123 -8.02 -13.86 6.20
C GLY A 123 -9.18 -13.05 5.62
N CYS A 124 -10.30 -12.89 6.33
CA CYS A 124 -11.36 -11.97 5.90
C CYS A 124 -11.01 -10.50 6.19
N GLU A 125 -11.57 -9.57 5.40
CA GLU A 125 -11.35 -8.14 5.59
C GLU A 125 -12.35 -7.56 6.60
N CYS A 126 -11.85 -6.88 7.63
CA CYS A 126 -12.69 -6.32 8.68
C CYS A 126 -13.38 -5.02 8.26
N PRO A 127 -14.65 -4.83 8.67
CA PRO A 127 -15.41 -3.63 8.38
C PRO A 127 -14.80 -2.40 9.06
N PRO A 128 -14.81 -1.22 8.43
CA PRO A 128 -14.47 0.01 9.12
C PRO A 128 -15.46 0.29 10.26
N ASP A 129 -14.98 0.91 11.35
CA ASP A 129 -15.80 1.17 12.55
C ASP A 129 -17.06 2.00 12.27
N ASP A 130 -17.04 2.79 11.20
CA ASP A 130 -18.09 3.77 10.87
C ASP A 130 -19.13 3.21 9.88
N VAL A 131 -19.01 1.94 9.48
CA VAL A 131 -19.73 1.33 8.34
C VAL A 131 -20.79 0.32 8.78
N LEU A 132 -20.62 -0.33 9.93
CA LEU A 132 -21.64 -1.24 10.45
C LEU A 132 -22.39 -0.59 11.59
N ASP A 133 -23.70 -0.87 11.62
CA ASP A 133 -24.64 -0.42 12.64
C ASP A 133 -24.23 -1.00 14.01
N SER A 134 -23.30 -0.29 14.64
CA SER A 134 -22.87 -0.25 16.04
C SER A 134 -22.51 -1.54 16.80
N THR A 135 -22.73 -2.74 16.26
CA THR A 135 -22.65 -4.00 17.02
C THR A 135 -21.43 -4.88 16.68
N TYR A 136 -20.90 -4.74 15.46
CA TYR A 136 -19.72 -5.45 14.98
C TYR A 136 -18.71 -4.45 14.41
N THR A 137 -17.93 -3.86 15.31
CA THR A 137 -16.92 -2.85 15.01
C THR A 137 -15.68 -3.48 14.38
N LYS A 138 -14.82 -2.67 13.76
CA LYS A 138 -13.51 -3.10 13.28
C LYS A 138 -12.72 -3.74 14.40
N THR A 139 -12.71 -3.10 15.56
CA THR A 139 -12.03 -3.61 16.76
C THR A 139 -12.53 -5.01 17.15
N LYS A 140 -13.85 -5.24 17.15
CA LYS A 140 -14.42 -6.55 17.46
C LYS A 140 -14.07 -7.57 16.37
N CYS A 141 -14.16 -7.16 15.10
CA CYS A 141 -13.78 -8.02 13.99
C CYS A 141 -12.31 -8.42 14.05
N GLU A 142 -11.39 -7.48 14.29
CA GLU A 142 -9.96 -7.73 14.41
C GLU A 142 -9.64 -8.62 15.62
N ALA A 143 -10.41 -8.51 16.71
CA ALA A 143 -10.30 -9.45 17.82
C ALA A 143 -10.76 -10.86 17.42
N ASP A 144 -11.87 -10.96 16.69
CA ASP A 144 -12.52 -12.22 16.35
C ASP A 144 -11.85 -12.96 15.17
N THR A 145 -11.29 -12.25 14.19
CA THR A 145 -10.47 -12.83 13.10
C THR A 145 -9.07 -13.25 13.56
N GLY A 146 -8.81 -13.08 14.86
CA GLY A 146 -7.49 -13.07 15.46
C GLY A 146 -6.86 -11.69 15.33
N GLY A 147 -6.30 -11.17 16.43
CA GLY A 147 -5.40 -10.02 16.45
C GLY A 147 -4.12 -10.25 15.64
N GLY A 148 -4.27 -10.48 14.34
CA GLY A 148 -3.24 -10.82 13.35
C GLY A 148 -2.55 -9.61 12.78
N SER A 149 -2.26 -8.61 13.60
CA SER A 149 -1.06 -7.78 13.39
C SER A 149 0.14 -8.54 13.96
N GLY A 150 0.45 -9.71 13.39
CA GLY A 150 1.45 -10.60 13.96
C GLY A 150 1.20 -10.91 15.45
N PRO A 151 2.12 -11.59 16.14
CA PRO A 151 2.12 -11.52 17.59
C PRO A 151 2.37 -10.06 17.99
N THR A 152 1.36 -9.37 18.53
CA THR A 152 1.68 -8.29 19.48
C THR A 152 2.49 -8.92 20.61
N PRO A 153 3.70 -8.42 20.92
CA PRO A 153 4.45 -8.87 22.08
C PRO A 153 3.62 -8.57 23.33
N GLY A 154 3.04 -9.59 23.97
CA GLY A 154 2.42 -9.44 25.28
C GLY A 154 1.04 -10.07 25.52
N THR A 155 0.48 -10.89 24.62
CA THR A 155 -0.47 -11.91 25.07
C THR A 155 0.36 -13.13 25.48
N ASP A 156 0.43 -13.41 26.78
CA ASP A 156 1.23 -14.50 27.38
C ASP A 156 0.70 -15.88 26.92
N ILE A 157 0.91 -16.23 25.64
CA ILE A 157 1.02 -17.63 25.24
C ILE A 157 2.27 -18.14 25.96
N GLY A 158 2.06 -18.97 26.98
CA GLY A 158 3.14 -19.45 27.83
C GLY A 158 4.14 -20.33 27.07
N ASP A 159 5.31 -20.50 27.66
CA ASP A 159 6.32 -21.44 27.19
C ASP A 159 5.75 -22.87 27.19
N CYS A 160 6.07 -23.65 26.16
CA CYS A 160 5.71 -25.07 26.14
C CYS A 160 6.30 -25.79 27.35
N THR A 161 5.48 -26.61 28.04
CA THR A 161 5.89 -27.40 29.22
C THR A 161 5.87 -28.91 28.98
N SER A 162 5.51 -29.34 27.77
CA SER A 162 5.46 -30.74 27.36
C SER A 162 5.58 -30.87 25.83
N GLU A 163 5.81 -32.10 25.33
CA GLU A 163 5.79 -32.44 23.90
C GLU A 163 4.37 -32.55 23.30
N THR A 164 3.35 -32.10 24.03
CA THR A 164 1.97 -32.02 23.55
C THR A 164 1.59 -30.55 23.36
N LEU A 165 1.16 -30.20 22.15
CA LEU A 165 0.70 -28.85 21.85
C LEU A 165 -0.68 -28.61 22.52
N PRO A 166 -0.81 -27.59 23.40
CA PRO A 166 -2.11 -27.21 23.98
C PRO A 166 -3.08 -26.69 22.91
N ASP A 167 -4.38 -26.74 23.18
CA ASP A 167 -5.42 -26.20 22.28
C ASP A 167 -5.23 -24.69 22.00
N GLU A 168 -4.64 -23.97 22.95
CA GLU A 168 -4.33 -22.54 22.89
C GLU A 168 -2.93 -22.23 22.30
N GLY A 169 -2.16 -23.25 21.94
CA GLY A 169 -0.77 -23.13 21.50
C GLY A 169 0.22 -22.85 22.63
N CYS A 170 1.51 -22.86 22.32
CA CYS A 170 2.58 -22.50 23.26
C CYS A 170 3.82 -21.98 22.50
N ILE A 171 4.70 -21.25 23.21
CA ILE A 171 5.97 -20.77 22.65
C ILE A 171 7.01 -21.88 22.75
N CYS A 172 7.66 -22.21 21.62
CA CYS A 172 8.73 -23.20 21.58
C CYS A 172 9.86 -22.81 22.54
N VAL A 173 10.29 -23.75 23.37
CA VAL A 173 11.47 -23.60 24.23
C VAL A 173 12.43 -24.77 24.01
N LYS A 174 13.68 -24.60 24.46
CA LYS A 174 14.74 -25.60 24.31
C LYS A 174 14.33 -27.01 24.71
N ASP A 175 13.60 -27.13 25.81
CA ASP A 175 13.24 -28.42 26.39
C ASP A 175 11.92 -28.99 25.83
N PHE A 176 11.08 -28.15 25.20
CA PHE A 176 9.76 -28.51 24.70
C PHE A 176 9.42 -27.74 23.43
N HIS A 177 9.44 -28.45 22.31
CA HIS A 177 9.18 -27.91 20.98
C HIS A 177 8.31 -28.88 20.18
N PRO A 178 7.04 -29.10 20.59
CA PRO A 178 6.13 -29.98 19.87
C PRO A 178 5.95 -29.47 18.44
N LYS A 179 5.59 -30.39 17.54
CA LYS A 179 5.27 -30.03 16.16
C LYS A 179 4.19 -28.94 16.14
N ASP A 180 4.43 -27.89 15.36
CA ASP A 180 3.53 -26.74 15.19
C ASP A 180 3.45 -25.76 16.39
N CYS A 181 4.43 -25.76 17.32
CA CYS A 181 4.56 -24.69 18.31
C CYS A 181 4.91 -23.33 17.69
N THR A 182 4.59 -22.24 18.40
CA THR A 182 4.89 -20.88 17.95
C THR A 182 6.34 -20.52 18.27
N CYS A 183 7.11 -20.13 17.27
CA CYS A 183 8.50 -19.74 17.46
C CYS A 183 8.63 -18.36 18.14
N PRO A 184 9.59 -18.18 19.06
CA PRO A 184 9.94 -16.87 19.59
C PRO A 184 10.39 -15.89 18.50
N ASP A 185 10.16 -14.60 18.70
CA ASP A 185 10.55 -13.51 17.79
C ASP A 185 11.87 -12.82 18.19
N THR A 186 12.45 -13.17 19.34
CA THR A 186 13.73 -12.61 19.81
C THR A 186 14.90 -13.57 19.60
N ALA A 187 16.01 -13.01 19.14
CA ALA A 187 17.21 -13.80 18.81
C ALA A 187 17.79 -14.52 20.04
N GLU A 188 17.64 -13.95 21.25
CA GLU A 188 18.10 -14.55 22.50
C GLU A 188 17.33 -15.82 22.88
N LYS A 189 16.03 -15.89 22.54
CA LYS A 189 15.19 -17.05 22.80
C LYS A 189 15.33 -18.11 21.71
N LEU A 190 15.66 -17.68 20.49
CA LEU A 190 15.88 -18.58 19.36
C LEU A 190 17.23 -19.30 19.40
N LYS A 191 18.26 -18.76 20.06
CA LYS A 191 19.63 -19.33 20.04
C LYS A 191 19.72 -20.81 20.41
N ASP A 192 18.75 -21.33 21.17
CA ASP A 192 18.69 -22.71 21.64
C ASP A 192 17.72 -23.59 20.81
N LEU A 193 17.16 -23.08 19.71
CA LEU A 193 16.23 -23.76 18.80
C LEU A 193 16.83 -23.88 17.40
N THR A 194 16.82 -25.06 16.80
CA THR A 194 17.37 -25.25 15.45
C THR A 194 16.45 -24.69 14.36
N LYS A 195 16.98 -24.50 13.15
CA LYS A 195 16.27 -24.07 11.94
C LYS A 195 15.21 -25.08 11.48
N GLU A 196 15.35 -26.33 11.87
CA GLU A 196 14.36 -27.39 11.62
C GLU A 196 13.12 -27.21 12.48
N VAL A 197 13.28 -26.62 13.67
CA VAL A 197 12.18 -26.31 14.60
C VAL A 197 11.60 -24.93 14.29
N CYS A 198 12.45 -23.92 14.16
CA CYS A 198 12.07 -22.53 13.95
C CYS A 198 12.87 -21.89 12.83
N ALA A 199 12.18 -21.34 11.83
CA ALA A 199 12.81 -20.62 10.73
C ALA A 199 13.75 -19.49 11.21
N CYS A 200 14.72 -19.14 10.37
CA CYS A 200 15.66 -18.07 10.65
C CYS A 200 14.98 -16.70 10.65
N LEU A 201 15.42 -15.78 11.53
CA LEU A 201 15.01 -14.38 11.46
C LEU A 201 15.62 -13.69 10.25
N ASP A 202 14.87 -12.76 9.65
CA ASP A 202 15.34 -11.97 8.50
C ASP A 202 16.55 -11.09 8.84
N THR A 203 16.68 -10.65 10.10
CA THR A 203 17.85 -9.89 10.55
C THR A 203 18.18 -10.23 12.00
N GLY A 204 19.47 -10.22 12.36
CA GLY A 204 19.90 -10.34 13.74
C GLY A 204 19.77 -11.74 14.37
N ASP A 205 19.57 -12.80 13.57
CA ASP A 205 19.56 -14.17 14.10
C ASP A 205 20.93 -14.55 14.67
N LEU A 206 20.95 -15.00 15.93
CA LEU A 206 22.20 -15.36 16.61
C LEU A 206 22.71 -16.76 16.22
N ARG A 207 21.87 -17.61 15.62
CA ARG A 207 22.19 -19.00 15.27
C ARG A 207 23.10 -19.05 14.05
N ASP A 208 24.22 -19.77 14.16
CA ASP A 208 25.23 -19.85 13.09
C ASP A 208 24.68 -20.49 11.81
N GLU A 209 23.79 -21.46 11.94
CA GLU A 209 23.09 -22.11 10.82
C GLU A 209 22.15 -21.19 10.03
N CYS A 210 21.83 -20.02 10.57
CA CYS A 210 21.05 -18.96 9.92
C CYS A 210 21.93 -17.88 9.28
N LYS A 211 23.26 -17.93 9.47
CA LYS A 211 24.21 -16.94 8.93
C LYS A 211 24.70 -17.27 7.52
N GLU A 212 24.37 -18.44 6.98
CA GLU A 212 24.98 -18.93 5.73
C GLU A 212 24.23 -18.63 4.43
N GLU A 213 23.05 -18.00 4.42
CA GLU A 213 22.43 -17.51 3.16
C GLU A 213 21.63 -16.21 3.35
N GLN A 214 22.18 -15.21 4.04
CA GLN A 214 21.63 -13.86 3.95
C GLN A 214 22.10 -13.20 2.63
N PRO A 215 21.20 -12.80 1.71
CA PRO A 215 21.55 -12.17 0.44
C PRO A 215 22.00 -10.69 0.58
N ASP A 216 22.32 -10.24 1.80
CA ASP A 216 22.68 -8.84 2.08
C ASP A 216 24.18 -8.53 1.94
N THR A 217 24.97 -9.44 1.38
CA THR A 217 26.10 -8.95 0.59
C THR A 217 25.53 -8.57 -0.77
N PRO A 218 25.66 -7.31 -1.22
CA PRO A 218 25.47 -7.01 -2.63
C PRO A 218 26.39 -7.97 -3.37
N VAL A 219 25.83 -8.98 -4.03
CA VAL A 219 26.60 -9.90 -4.85
C VAL A 219 27.22 -8.98 -5.89
N MET A 220 28.49 -8.63 -5.69
CA MET A 220 29.20 -7.81 -6.64
C MET A 220 29.11 -8.57 -7.96
N PRO A 221 28.50 -7.97 -8.99
CA PRO A 221 28.29 -8.69 -10.23
C PRO A 221 29.66 -9.11 -10.75
N ALA A 222 29.75 -10.35 -11.24
CA ALA A 222 31.00 -10.89 -11.77
C ALA A 222 31.58 -9.96 -12.84
N ALA A 223 32.91 -9.97 -13.00
CA ALA A 223 33.56 -9.21 -14.07
C ALA A 223 32.93 -9.55 -15.43
N CYS A 224 32.68 -8.54 -16.27
CA CYS A 224 32.26 -8.78 -17.65
C CYS A 224 33.36 -9.57 -18.37
N VAL A 225 32.97 -10.62 -19.10
CA VAL A 225 33.89 -11.50 -19.87
C VAL A 225 33.76 -11.33 -21.38
N ASP A 226 32.78 -10.55 -21.83
CA ASP A 226 32.53 -10.19 -23.22
C ASP A 226 31.73 -8.87 -23.32
N GLU A 227 31.32 -8.49 -24.54
CA GLU A 227 30.55 -7.28 -24.86
C GLU A 227 29.04 -7.39 -24.53
N THR A 228 28.61 -8.45 -23.83
CA THR A 228 27.22 -8.66 -23.43
C THR A 228 27.04 -8.55 -21.92
N VAL A 229 25.91 -7.98 -21.49
CA VAL A 229 25.57 -7.86 -20.07
C VAL A 229 24.63 -9.01 -19.69
N PRO A 230 25.02 -9.93 -18.79
CA PRO A 230 24.18 -11.04 -18.39
C PRO A 230 22.97 -10.58 -17.56
N VAL A 231 21.97 -11.44 -17.45
CA VAL A 231 20.82 -11.22 -16.54
C VAL A 231 21.36 -11.17 -15.11
N GLY A 232 21.27 -10.00 -14.47
CA GLY A 232 21.89 -9.72 -13.16
C GLY A 232 23.07 -8.73 -13.20
N GLY A 233 23.50 -8.32 -14.40
CA GLY A 233 24.58 -7.33 -14.58
C GLY A 233 25.98 -7.95 -14.47
N CYS A 234 26.98 -7.19 -14.93
CA CYS A 234 28.41 -7.52 -14.78
C CYS A 234 29.18 -6.25 -14.38
N LYS A 235 30.31 -6.41 -13.69
CA LYS A 235 31.20 -5.29 -13.34
C LYS A 235 32.10 -4.94 -14.51
N CYS A 236 32.16 -3.66 -14.87
CA CYS A 236 33.05 -3.19 -15.94
C CYS A 236 34.51 -3.47 -15.56
N VAL A 237 35.27 -4.05 -16.49
CA VAL A 237 36.72 -4.29 -16.34
C VAL A 237 37.47 -3.71 -17.53
N LYS A 238 38.80 -3.58 -17.41
CA LYS A 238 39.64 -2.98 -18.45
C LYS A 238 39.40 -3.60 -19.84
N GLU A 239 39.27 -4.92 -19.89
CA GLU A 239 39.12 -5.69 -21.13
C GLU A 239 37.71 -5.64 -21.72
N PHE A 240 36.67 -5.46 -20.90
CA PHE A 240 35.26 -5.55 -21.32
C PHE A 240 34.40 -4.49 -20.61
N GLN A 241 33.88 -3.57 -21.41
CA GLN A 241 33.16 -2.38 -20.93
C GLN A 241 31.82 -2.17 -21.67
N PRO A 242 30.93 -3.18 -21.72
CA PRO A 242 29.67 -3.05 -22.45
C PRO A 242 28.76 -1.99 -21.82
N LYS A 243 27.96 -1.32 -22.66
CA LYS A 243 26.97 -0.34 -22.17
C LYS A 243 25.99 -1.02 -21.20
N GLY A 244 25.91 -0.51 -19.97
CA GLY A 244 25.05 -1.05 -18.92
C GLY A 244 25.75 -1.94 -17.88
N CYS A 245 27.08 -2.12 -17.97
CA CYS A 245 27.85 -2.73 -16.88
C CYS A 245 27.86 -1.84 -15.63
N THR A 246 28.01 -2.45 -14.46
CA THR A 246 28.12 -1.75 -13.18
C THR A 246 29.55 -1.22 -13.01
N CYS A 247 29.67 0.09 -12.81
CA CYS A 247 30.96 0.74 -12.65
C CYS A 247 31.62 0.38 -11.31
N PRO A 248 32.92 0.04 -11.31
CA PRO A 248 33.68 -0.10 -10.09
C PRO A 248 33.66 1.18 -9.26
N THR A 249 33.71 1.02 -7.94
CA THR A 249 33.81 2.14 -6.98
C THR A 249 35.24 2.34 -6.49
N GLU A 250 36.12 1.36 -6.68
CA GLU A 250 37.53 1.47 -6.30
C GLU A 250 38.34 2.30 -7.33
N PRO A 251 39.08 3.33 -6.89
CA PRO A 251 39.86 4.18 -7.79
C PRO A 251 40.89 3.44 -8.67
N LYS A 252 41.43 2.31 -8.19
CA LYS A 252 42.44 1.53 -8.93
C LYS A 252 41.86 0.81 -10.15
N GLU A 253 40.60 0.40 -10.06
CA GLU A 253 39.92 -0.34 -11.13
C GLU A 253 39.35 0.60 -12.21
N LEU A 254 39.17 1.87 -11.85
CA LEU A 254 38.70 2.93 -12.74
C LEU A 254 39.79 3.50 -13.66
N GLU A 255 41.05 3.12 -13.50
CA GLU A 255 42.18 3.73 -14.24
C GLU A 255 42.10 3.51 -15.75
N PHE A 256 41.41 2.44 -16.19
CA PHE A 256 41.29 2.02 -17.58
C PHE A 256 39.86 2.01 -18.11
N ILE A 257 38.90 2.51 -17.33
CA ILE A 257 37.48 2.57 -17.75
C ILE A 257 37.21 3.93 -18.36
N GLU A 258 36.50 3.96 -19.49
CA GLU A 258 36.15 5.21 -20.15
C GLU A 258 34.99 5.93 -19.45
N LYS A 259 35.08 7.26 -19.37
CA LYS A 259 34.06 8.09 -18.69
C LYS A 259 32.69 8.02 -19.36
N GLU A 260 32.66 7.72 -20.66
CA GLU A 260 31.41 7.59 -21.44
C GLU A 260 30.64 6.31 -21.11
N ILE A 261 31.32 5.31 -20.54
CA ILE A 261 30.71 4.03 -20.16
C ILE A 261 30.14 4.12 -18.75
N CYS A 262 30.82 4.91 -17.90
CA CYS A 262 30.40 5.19 -16.54
C CYS A 262 29.89 6.62 -16.41
N GLU A 263 28.61 6.83 -16.73
CA GLU A 263 27.98 8.14 -16.56
C GLU A 263 28.12 8.65 -15.13
N CYS A 264 28.64 9.87 -15.02
CA CYS A 264 28.82 10.57 -13.76
C CYS A 264 27.56 11.36 -13.41
N PRO A 265 27.20 11.45 -12.13
CA PRO A 265 26.16 12.37 -11.70
C PRO A 265 26.52 13.81 -12.11
N LYS A 266 25.50 14.63 -12.37
CA LYS A 266 25.70 16.06 -12.65
C LYS A 266 26.15 16.77 -11.37
N GLU A 267 27.16 17.64 -11.47
CA GLU A 267 27.71 18.40 -10.33
C GLU A 267 26.67 19.31 -9.65
N GLU A 268 25.62 19.68 -10.38
CA GLU A 268 24.47 20.44 -9.87
C GLU A 268 23.65 19.66 -8.83
N ASP A 269 23.60 18.33 -8.92
CA ASP A 269 22.94 17.45 -7.95
C ASP A 269 23.94 17.04 -6.87
N LYS A 270 24.18 17.95 -5.92
CA LYS A 270 25.17 17.77 -4.84
C LYS A 270 24.95 16.49 -4.02
N VAL A 271 23.69 16.07 -3.85
CA VAL A 271 23.37 14.87 -3.06
C VAL A 271 23.89 13.63 -3.77
N LYS A 272 23.60 13.48 -5.07
CA LYS A 272 24.12 12.35 -5.85
C LYS A 272 25.62 12.46 -6.10
N TRP A 273 26.11 13.69 -6.29
CA TRP A 273 27.52 13.96 -6.49
C TRP A 273 28.34 13.55 -5.27
N ASP A 274 27.97 13.97 -4.05
CA ASP A 274 28.73 13.67 -2.83
C ASP A 274 28.58 12.21 -2.38
N ALA A 275 27.45 11.57 -2.71
CA ALA A 275 27.20 10.16 -2.40
C ALA A 275 27.99 9.21 -3.31
N ASP A 276 28.31 9.60 -4.55
CA ASP A 276 29.00 8.75 -5.51
C ASP A 276 30.50 8.66 -5.21
N PRO A 277 31.07 7.50 -4.86
CA PRO A 277 32.50 7.37 -4.57
C PRO A 277 33.39 7.74 -5.78
N ARG A 278 32.86 7.72 -7.00
CA ARG A 278 33.58 8.06 -8.25
C ARG A 278 33.85 9.56 -8.41
N THR A 279 33.19 10.44 -7.65
CA THR A 279 33.38 11.91 -7.66
C THR A 279 34.43 12.38 -6.64
N LYS A 280 34.96 11.48 -5.81
CA LYS A 280 36.03 11.79 -4.87
C LYS A 280 37.37 11.96 -5.60
N LYS A 281 38.34 12.60 -4.93
CA LYS A 281 39.69 12.84 -5.50
C LYS A 281 40.35 11.52 -5.93
N GLY A 282 40.65 11.41 -7.23
CA GLY A 282 41.20 10.19 -7.84
C GLY A 282 40.16 9.30 -8.53
N GLY A 283 38.86 9.60 -8.40
CA GLY A 283 37.80 8.94 -9.14
C GLY A 283 37.59 9.50 -10.56
N ILE A 284 36.96 8.70 -11.41
CA ILE A 284 36.74 9.01 -12.84
C ILE A 284 35.89 10.26 -13.08
N CYS A 285 35.00 10.61 -12.14
CA CYS A 285 34.11 11.77 -12.26
C CYS A 285 34.77 13.08 -11.79
N SER A 286 35.80 12.99 -10.94
CA SER A 286 36.55 14.13 -10.41
C SER A 286 37.81 14.47 -11.22
N ALA A 287 38.30 13.54 -12.03
CA ALA A 287 39.45 13.77 -12.90
C ALA A 287 39.08 14.77 -14.00
N GLY A 288 39.46 16.04 -13.82
CA GLY A 288 39.39 17.05 -14.86
C GLY A 288 39.99 16.51 -16.16
N SER A 289 39.26 16.68 -17.26
CA SER A 289 39.54 16.16 -18.60
C SER A 289 40.93 16.58 -19.14
N MET A 290 42.00 15.93 -18.66
CA MET A 290 43.39 16.17 -19.07
C MET A 290 44.14 14.90 -19.48
N ARG A 291 43.47 13.76 -19.72
CA ARG A 291 44.14 12.52 -20.15
C ARG A 291 44.34 12.37 -21.67
N ILE A 292 43.72 13.22 -22.50
CA ILE A 292 43.98 13.23 -23.94
C ILE A 292 44.93 14.39 -24.25
N LYS A 293 46.25 14.14 -24.29
CA LYS A 293 47.24 14.90 -25.10
C LYS A 293 48.69 14.39 -25.07
N TRP A 294 48.98 13.14 -24.66
CA TRP A 294 50.36 12.61 -24.74
C TRP A 294 50.66 11.73 -25.96
N ALA A 295 49.66 11.32 -26.75
CA ALA A 295 49.90 10.50 -27.95
C ALA A 295 50.29 11.29 -29.22
N VAL A 296 50.11 12.62 -29.25
CA VAL A 296 50.34 13.42 -30.47
C VAL A 296 51.77 13.99 -30.57
N ILE A 297 52.53 14.03 -29.48
CA ILE A 297 53.88 14.64 -29.47
C ILE A 297 54.96 13.65 -29.97
N ALA A 298 54.73 12.34 -29.92
CA ALA A 298 55.70 11.36 -30.43
C ALA A 298 55.77 11.30 -31.97
N SER A 299 54.68 11.65 -32.67
CA SER A 299 54.61 11.58 -34.14
C SER A 299 55.30 12.77 -34.83
N ALA A 300 55.46 13.92 -34.17
CA ALA A 300 56.09 15.09 -34.77
C ALA A 300 57.63 15.07 -34.69
N LEU A 301 58.21 14.31 -33.77
CA LEU A 301 59.68 14.26 -33.57
C LEU A 301 60.36 13.04 -34.19
N LEU A 302 59.62 11.96 -34.52
CA LEU A 302 60.19 10.76 -35.13
C LEU A 302 60.15 10.74 -36.67
N ILE A 303 59.28 11.56 -37.30
CA ILE A 303 59.15 11.56 -38.76
C ILE A 303 60.34 12.23 -39.49
N PRO A 304 61.02 13.27 -38.97
CA PRO A 304 62.17 13.84 -39.69
C PRO A 304 63.43 12.95 -39.69
N ALA A 305 63.55 11.99 -38.75
CA ALA A 305 64.76 11.19 -38.59
C ALA A 305 64.86 10.00 -39.58
N LEU A 306 63.75 9.59 -40.18
CA LEU A 306 63.70 8.46 -41.13
C LEU A 306 63.81 8.87 -42.60
N ALA A 307 63.92 10.17 -42.89
CA ALA A 307 64.05 10.69 -44.26
C ALA A 307 65.50 10.96 -44.71
N LEU A 308 66.51 10.51 -43.94
CA LEU A 308 67.94 10.76 -44.20
C LEU A 308 68.80 9.50 -44.40
N TRP A 309 68.19 8.36 -44.74
CA TRP A 309 68.92 7.15 -45.17
C TRP A 309 68.37 6.59 -46.48
#